data_AF-A0A026VXM5-F1
#
_entry.id   AF-A0A026VXM5-F1
#
_cell.length_a   1.000
_cell.length_b   1.000
_cell.length_c   1.000
_cell.angle_alpha   90.00
_cell.angle_beta   90.00
_cell.angle_gamma   90.00
#
_symmetry.space_group_name_H-M   'P 1'
#
loop_
_entity.id
_entity.type
_entity.pdbx_description
1 polymer ?
#
loop_
_entity_poly.entity_id
_entity_poly.type
_entity_poly.pdbx_seq_one_letter_code
_entity_poly.pdbx_strand_id
1 'polypeptide(L)'
;MNHLLFICRDFLSYMSSSKITATNPDCLVKTEIVGDRSEPTVTFSLHSGEKVVLKTTNLTSLNILELYNKHITSLLPPDPAVLEAKQALLEKKRRRKPPPKIKEGSKRRGIEL
;
A
#
# COMPACT_ATOMS: atom_id res chain seq x y z
N MET A 1 4.18 34.39 -9.45
CA MET A 1 3.28 34.28 -8.27
C MET A 1 2.19 33.20 -8.38
N ASN A 2 2.18 32.28 -9.37
CA ASN A 2 1.04 31.37 -9.59
C ASN A 2 1.38 29.86 -9.71
N HIS A 3 2.60 29.42 -9.37
CA HIS A 3 2.98 28.01 -9.55
C HIS A 3 2.26 27.03 -8.60
N LEU A 4 1.85 27.50 -7.42
CA LEU A 4 1.27 26.66 -6.36
C LEU A 4 -0.14 26.16 -6.68
N LEU A 5 -0.93 26.94 -7.41
CA LEU A 5 -2.32 26.59 -7.75
C LEU A 5 -2.40 25.52 -8.84
N PHE A 6 -1.40 25.45 -9.72
CA PHE A 6 -1.35 24.49 -10.81
C PHE A 6 -1.23 23.05 -10.30
N ILE A 7 -0.49 22.86 -9.21
CA ILE A 7 -0.17 21.53 -8.66
C ILE A 7 -1.41 20.80 -8.15
N CYS A 8 -2.27 21.48 -7.40
CA CYS A 8 -3.52 20.88 -6.89
C CYS A 8 -4.51 20.57 -8.02
N ARG A 9 -4.51 21.39 -9.08
CA ARG A 9 -5.40 21.22 -10.22
C ARG A 9 -4.96 20.04 -11.10
N ASP A 10 -3.66 19.87 -11.29
CA ASP A 10 -3.10 18.68 -11.94
C ASP A 10 -3.41 17.42 -11.14
N PHE A 11 -3.15 17.44 -9.83
CA PHE A 11 -3.47 16.34 -8.94
C PHE A 11 -4.96 15.95 -9.01
N LEU A 12 -5.85 16.93 -8.95
CA LEU A 12 -7.29 16.73 -9.08
C LEU A 12 -7.65 16.08 -10.42
N SER A 13 -7.03 16.52 -11.52
CA SER A 13 -7.27 15.96 -12.86
C SER A 13 -6.90 14.48 -12.92
N TYR A 14 -5.75 14.09 -12.34
CA TYR A 14 -5.36 12.69 -12.26
C TYR A 14 -6.36 11.88 -11.43
N MET A 15 -6.73 12.36 -10.23
CA MET A 15 -7.66 11.65 -9.34
C MET A 15 -9.08 11.51 -9.91
N SER A 16 -9.50 12.48 -10.73
CA SER A 16 -10.83 12.48 -11.38
C SER A 16 -10.87 11.61 -12.64
N SER A 17 -9.75 10.98 -13.03
CA SER A 17 -9.74 10.10 -14.20
C SER A 17 -10.65 8.88 -13.98
N SER A 18 -11.32 8.43 -15.05
CA SER A 18 -12.22 7.28 -15.01
C SER A 18 -11.55 6.00 -14.48
N LYS A 19 -10.26 5.84 -14.77
CA LYS A 19 -9.48 4.70 -14.30
C LYS A 19 -9.30 4.70 -12.79
N ILE A 20 -9.08 5.87 -12.18
CA ILE A 20 -8.88 6.00 -10.73
C ILE A 20 -10.22 5.96 -9.99
N THR A 21 -11.25 6.62 -10.51
CA THR A 21 -12.59 6.57 -9.91
C THR A 21 -13.22 5.17 -9.97
N ALA A 22 -12.87 4.35 -10.97
CA ALA A 22 -13.32 2.97 -11.05
C ALA A 22 -12.71 2.04 -9.99
N THR A 23 -11.56 2.38 -9.39
CA THR A 23 -10.96 1.51 -8.35
C THR A 23 -11.70 1.63 -7.01
N ASN A 24 -12.28 2.80 -6.72
CA ASN A 24 -13.06 3.03 -5.53
C ASN A 24 -14.24 3.98 -5.83
N PRO A 25 -15.44 3.44 -6.14
CA PRO A 25 -16.61 4.25 -6.47
C PRO A 25 -17.17 5.02 -5.27
N ASP A 26 -16.89 4.59 -4.04
CA ASP A 26 -17.34 5.27 -2.82
C ASP A 26 -16.45 6.48 -2.46
N CYS A 27 -15.30 6.62 -3.12
CA CYS A 27 -14.39 7.74 -2.91
C CYS A 27 -14.95 9.03 -3.52
N LEU A 28 -15.42 9.94 -2.67
CA LEU A 28 -15.91 11.24 -3.09
C LEU A 28 -14.77 12.27 -3.18
N VAL A 29 -14.48 12.72 -4.40
CA VAL A 29 -13.53 13.82 -4.64
C VAL A 29 -14.29 15.14 -4.62
N LYS A 30 -13.99 16.01 -3.63
CA LYS A 30 -14.59 17.34 -3.49
C LYS A 30 -13.52 18.42 -3.59
N THR A 31 -13.86 19.55 -4.20
CA THR A 31 -12.97 20.69 -4.38
C THR A 31 -13.58 21.94 -3.75
N GLU A 32 -12.78 22.62 -2.94
CA GLU A 32 -13.14 23.88 -2.30
C GLU A 32 -12.25 24.98 -2.88
N ILE A 33 -12.84 25.88 -3.68
CA ILE A 33 -12.12 26.97 -4.32
C ILE A 33 -12.31 28.22 -3.46
N VAL A 34 -11.23 28.66 -2.83
CA VAL A 34 -11.22 29.80 -1.91
C VAL A 34 -10.27 30.88 -2.44
N GLY A 35 -10.66 32.15 -2.30
CA GLY A 35 -9.95 33.33 -2.81
C GLY A 35 -9.01 34.02 -1.82
N ASP A 36 -8.69 33.40 -0.69
CA ASP A 36 -8.12 34.08 0.49
C ASP A 36 -6.58 34.19 0.46
N ARG A 37 -5.96 33.95 -0.71
CA ARG A 37 -4.49 33.84 -0.89
C ARG A 37 -3.83 32.82 0.06
N SER A 38 -4.63 31.96 0.67
CA SER A 38 -4.18 30.92 1.56
C SER A 38 -3.39 29.85 0.80
N GLU A 39 -2.54 29.14 1.52
CA GLU A 39 -1.80 28.02 0.96
C GLU A 39 -2.77 26.93 0.50
N PRO A 40 -2.55 26.35 -0.69
CA PRO A 40 -3.33 25.21 -1.12
C PRO A 40 -3.06 24.00 -0.23
N THR A 41 -4.12 23.26 0.10
CA THR A 41 -4.05 22.05 0.91
C THR A 41 -4.86 20.94 0.27
N VAL A 42 -4.36 19.72 0.38
CA VAL A 42 -5.07 18.51 -0.06
C VAL A 42 -5.37 17.68 1.18
N THR A 43 -6.63 17.38 1.40
CA THR A 43 -7.08 16.63 2.57
C THR A 43 -7.62 15.28 2.15
N PHE A 44 -7.11 14.21 2.77
CA PHE A 44 -7.63 12.85 2.62
C PHE A 44 -8.37 12.46 3.89
N SER A 45 -9.61 12.00 3.72
CA SER A 45 -10.41 11.45 4.81
C SER A 45 -10.59 9.97 4.55
N LEU A 46 -10.03 9.15 5.43
CA LEU A 46 -10.06 7.69 5.29
C LEU A 46 -11.25 7.12 6.05
N HIS A 47 -11.73 5.95 5.62
CA HIS A 47 -12.83 5.25 6.29
C HIS A 47 -12.47 4.81 7.72
N SER A 48 -11.17 4.67 8.02
CA SER A 48 -10.65 4.42 9.38
C SER A 48 -10.85 5.61 10.34
N GLY A 49 -11.31 6.77 9.86
CA GLY A 49 -11.42 8.00 10.65
C GLY A 49 -10.15 8.83 10.67
N GLU A 50 -9.06 8.37 10.04
CA GLU A 50 -7.83 9.14 9.89
C GLU A 50 -8.00 10.26 8.86
N LYS A 51 -7.50 11.45 9.22
CA LYS A 51 -7.49 12.63 8.36
C LYS A 51 -6.05 13.06 8.09
N VAL A 52 -5.63 12.95 6.84
CA VAL A 52 -4.28 13.37 6.41
C VAL A 52 -4.41 14.69 5.67
N VAL A 53 -3.69 15.71 6.14
CA VAL A 53 -3.66 17.03 5.51
C VAL A 53 -2.26 17.27 4.93
N LEU A 54 -2.19 17.40 3.62
CA LEU A 54 -0.96 17.73 2.91
C LEU A 54 -0.95 19.21 2.55
N LYS A 55 0.06 19.93 3.04
CA LYS A 55 0.36 21.30 2.60
C LYS A 55 1.20 21.25 1.35
N THR A 56 0.73 21.85 0.26
CA THR A 56 1.33 21.68 -1.07
C THR A 56 2.30 22.80 -1.46
N THR A 57 2.72 23.63 -0.50
CA THR A 57 3.63 24.78 -0.75
C THR A 57 4.98 24.38 -1.35
N ASN A 58 5.54 23.24 -0.94
CA ASN A 58 6.84 22.77 -1.42
C ASN A 58 6.76 21.37 -2.06
N LEU A 59 5.57 20.94 -2.46
CA LEU A 59 5.34 19.62 -3.03
C LEU A 59 4.99 19.71 -4.52
N THR A 60 5.53 18.80 -5.31
CA THR A 60 5.10 18.59 -6.71
C THR A 60 3.90 17.65 -6.76
N SER A 61 3.21 17.61 -7.91
CA SER A 61 2.08 16.69 -8.14
C SER A 61 2.48 15.22 -7.96
N LEU A 62 3.69 14.86 -8.42
CA LEU A 62 4.27 13.53 -8.25
C LEU A 62 4.46 13.19 -6.76
N ASN A 63 5.05 14.10 -5.98
CA ASN A 63 5.28 13.86 -4.55
C ASN A 63 3.97 13.63 -3.80
N ILE A 64 2.90 14.36 -4.15
CA ILE A 64 1.57 14.19 -3.54
C ILE A 64 1.02 12.79 -3.86
N LEU A 65 1.15 12.33 -5.11
CA LEU A 65 0.74 10.98 -5.52
C LEU A 65 1.55 9.87 -4.84
N GLU A 66 2.85 10.05 -4.67
CA GLU A 66 3.68 9.09 -3.94
C GLU A 66 3.30 9.00 -2.47
N LEU A 67 3.06 10.15 -1.82
CA LEU A 67 2.60 10.19 -0.43
C LEU A 67 1.24 9.52 -0.29
N TYR A 68 0.32 9.81 -1.21
CA TYR A 68 -0.98 9.16 -1.27
C TYR A 68 -0.86 7.63 -1.34
N ASN A 69 -0.03 7.13 -2.26
CA ASN A 69 0.20 5.69 -2.41
C ASN A 69 0.81 5.07 -1.15
N LYS A 70 1.78 5.72 -0.50
CA LYS A 70 2.37 5.22 0.76
C LYS A 70 1.34 5.07 1.88
N HIS A 71 0.43 6.03 2.01
CA HIS A 71 -0.61 5.99 3.05
C HIS A 71 -1.74 4.99 2.76
N ILE A 72 -2.02 4.69 1.49
CA ILE A 72 -3.11 3.78 1.12
C ILE A 72 -2.65 2.35 1.01
N THR A 73 -1.48 2.10 0.45
CA THR A 73 -0.93 0.74 0.31
C THR A 73 -0.74 0.03 1.65
N SER A 74 -0.47 0.77 2.73
CA SER A 74 -0.40 0.20 4.08
C SER A 74 -1.74 -0.28 4.61
N LEU A 75 -2.85 0.23 4.07
CA LEU A 75 -4.21 -0.07 4.52
C LEU A 75 -4.92 -1.09 3.63
N LEU A 76 -4.36 -1.42 2.46
CA LEU A 76 -4.91 -2.46 1.62
C LEU A 76 -4.81 -3.82 2.35
N PRO A 77 -5.92 -4.57 2.44
CA PRO A 77 -5.85 -5.95 2.88
C PRO A 77 -4.97 -6.74 1.89
N PRO A 78 -4.15 -7.68 2.38
CA PRO A 78 -3.28 -8.47 1.50
C PRO A 78 -4.13 -9.28 0.52
N ASP A 79 -3.73 -9.26 -0.75
CA ASP A 79 -4.45 -9.94 -1.83
C ASP A 79 -4.77 -11.40 -1.45
N PRO A 80 -6.01 -11.86 -1.68
CA PRO A 80 -6.42 -13.21 -1.30
C PRO A 80 -5.55 -14.29 -1.95
N ALA A 81 -5.08 -14.05 -3.18
CA ALA A 81 -4.16 -14.95 -3.89
C ALA A 81 -2.80 -15.10 -3.19
N VAL A 82 -2.29 -14.02 -2.56
CA VAL A 82 -1.02 -14.04 -1.83
C VAL A 82 -1.18 -14.75 -0.48
N LEU A 83 -2.35 -14.61 0.16
CA LEU A 83 -2.68 -15.33 1.39
C LEU A 83 -2.78 -16.84 1.14
N GLU A 84 -3.50 -17.25 0.11
CA GLU A 84 -3.64 -18.67 -0.26
C GLU A 84 -2.28 -19.29 -0.64
N ALA A 85 -1.46 -18.59 -1.41
CA ALA A 85 -0.11 -19.05 -1.74
C ALA A 85 0.79 -19.21 -0.50
N LYS A 86 0.72 -18.28 0.46
CA LYS A 86 1.45 -18.38 1.73
C LYS A 86 0.96 -19.54 2.58
N GLN A 87 -0.35 -19.76 2.66
CA GLN A 87 -0.94 -20.87 3.40
C GLN A 87 -0.56 -22.23 2.79
N ALA A 88 -0.62 -22.39 1.47
CA ALA A 88 -0.22 -23.60 0.77
C ALA A 88 1.28 -23.93 0.96
N LEU A 89 2.13 -22.90 1.01
CA LEU A 89 3.58 -23.07 1.24
C LEU A 89 3.86 -23.46 2.70
N LEU A 90 3.12 -22.89 3.65
CA LEU A 90 3.21 -23.22 5.07
C LEU A 90 2.73 -24.65 5.34
N GLU A 91 1.65 -25.07 4.67
CA GLU A 91 1.14 -26.44 4.74
C GLU A 91 2.14 -27.46 4.15
N LYS A 92 2.74 -27.14 2.99
CA LYS A 92 3.83 -27.97 2.41
C LYS A 92 5.03 -28.10 3.35
N LYS A 93 5.40 -27.04 4.08
CA LYS A 93 6.45 -27.09 5.11
C LYS A 93 6.06 -27.96 6.30
N ARG A 94 4.81 -27.89 6.78
CA ARG A 94 4.30 -28.73 7.88
C ARG A 94 4.21 -30.21 7.49
N ARG A 95 3.90 -30.51 6.22
CA ARG A 95 3.84 -31.89 5.69
C ARG A 95 5.22 -32.52 5.46
N ARG A 96 6.28 -31.73 5.27
CA ARG A 96 7.66 -32.22 5.18
C ARG A 96 8.17 -32.59 6.58
N LYS A 97 7.94 -33.83 7.04
CA LYS A 97 8.60 -34.36 8.24
C LYS A 97 10.13 -34.34 8.01
N PRO A 98 10.93 -33.77 8.92
CA PRO A 98 12.37 -33.85 8.80
C PRO A 98 12.81 -35.32 8.82
N PRO A 99 13.82 -35.71 8.02
CA PRO A 99 14.32 -37.07 8.05
C PRO A 99 14.78 -37.41 9.48
N PRO A 100 14.49 -38.62 9.98
CA PRO A 100 14.90 -39.02 11.31
C PRO A 100 16.43 -38.92 11.42
N LYS A 101 16.92 -38.06 12.32
CA LYS A 101 18.36 -37.95 12.59
C LYS A 101 18.84 -39.26 13.22
N ILE A 102 19.69 -40.00 12.52
CA ILE A 102 20.35 -41.19 13.08
C ILE A 102 21.35 -40.69 14.12
N LYS A 103 21.11 -41.03 15.40
CA LYS A 103 22.00 -40.66 16.51
C LYS A 103 23.42 -41.20 16.30
N GLU A 104 24.41 -40.40 16.66
CA GLU A 104 25.81 -40.82 16.70
C GLU A 104 25.97 -41.99 17.68
N GLY A 105 26.39 -43.16 17.18
CA GLY A 105 26.42 -44.43 17.92
C GLY A 105 25.27 -45.42 17.64
N SER A 106 24.38 -45.14 16.68
CA SER A 106 23.31 -46.10 16.32
C SER A 106 23.88 -47.38 15.69
N LYS A 107 23.49 -48.56 16.23
CA LYS A 107 23.88 -49.91 15.76
C LYS A 107 23.51 -50.23 14.30
N ARG A 108 22.74 -49.35 13.63
CA ARG A 108 22.39 -49.43 12.21
C ARG A 108 23.42 -48.78 11.28
N ARG A 109 24.45 -48.11 11.81
CA ARG A 109 25.62 -47.74 11.01
C ARG A 109 26.35 -49.04 10.70
N GLY A 110 26.21 -49.52 9.46
CA GLY A 110 27.08 -50.58 8.96
C GLY A 110 28.53 -50.15 9.23
N ILE A 111 29.30 -51.02 9.86
CA ILE A 111 30.75 -50.86 9.93
C ILE A 111 31.22 -51.17 8.51
N GLU A 112 31.62 -50.15 7.76
CA GLU A 112 32.34 -50.35 6.50
C GLU A 112 33.68 -50.98 6.87
N LEU A 113 33.85 -52.26 6.51
CA LEU A 113 35.11 -53.00 6.57
C LEU A 113 36.00 -52.57 5.40
#